data_AF-A0A9E2YWU8-F1
#
_entry.id   AF-A0A9E2YWU8-F1
#
_cell.length_a   1.000
_cell.length_b   1.000
_cell.length_c   1.000
_cell.angle_alpha   90.00
_cell.angle_beta   90.00
_cell.angle_gamma   90.00
#
_symmetry.space_group_name_H-M   'P 1'
#
loop_
_entity.id
_entity.type
_entity.pdbx_description
1 polymer ?
#
loop_
_entity_poly.entity_id
_entity_poly.type
_entity_poly.pdbx_seq_one_letter_code
_entity_poly.pdbx_strand_id
1 'polypeptide(L)'
;MPEIRPTEHMVEQVVKRLDNAGQSVAGYCLDFGLIAFGEMSLIEMNDGIALTNYGISPADYLNLHLMRWQELVVSANCTVSI
;
A
#
# COMPACT_ATOMS: atom_id res chain seq x y z
N MET A 1 -25.51 4.43 7.51
CA MET A 1 -25.17 4.55 6.08
C MET A 1 -24.54 3.24 5.64
N PRO A 2 -24.82 2.71 4.44
CA PRO A 2 -24.04 1.61 3.92
C PRO A 2 -22.57 2.03 3.83
N GLU A 3 -21.67 1.12 4.19
CA GLU A 3 -20.23 1.33 4.13
C GLU A 3 -19.80 1.35 2.65
N ILE A 4 -19.28 2.49 2.19
CA ILE A 4 -18.78 2.65 0.84
C ILE A 4 -17.28 2.34 0.88
N ARG A 5 -16.87 1.25 0.24
CA ARG A 5 -15.48 0.75 0.24
C ARG A 5 -15.08 0.20 -1.13
N PRO A 6 -13.79 0.19 -1.48
CA PRO A 6 -13.33 -0.41 -2.72
C PRO A 6 -13.66 -1.90 -2.78
N THR A 7 -13.93 -2.38 -3.98
CA THR A 7 -14.07 -3.82 -4.23
C THR A 7 -12.68 -4.44 -4.30
N GLU A 8 -12.57 -5.72 -3.95
CA GLU A 8 -11.31 -6.47 -4.06
C GLU A 8 -10.76 -6.43 -5.50
N HIS A 9 -11.62 -6.60 -6.50
CA HIS A 9 -11.24 -6.46 -7.90
C HIS A 9 -10.63 -5.09 -8.23
N MET A 10 -11.19 -4.00 -7.69
CA MET A 10 -10.63 -2.65 -7.90
C MET A 10 -9.23 -2.54 -7.29
N VAL A 11 -9.04 -3.07 -6.08
CA VAL A 11 -7.72 -3.09 -5.41
C VAL A 11 -6.72 -3.87 -6.25
N GLU A 12 -7.06 -5.09 -6.70
CA GLU A 12 -6.20 -5.91 -7.56
C GLU A 12 -5.81 -5.20 -8.87
N GLN A 13 -6.75 -4.49 -9.49
CA GLN A 13 -6.48 -3.75 -10.74
C GLN A 13 -5.51 -2.60 -10.49
N VAL A 14 -5.64 -1.89 -9.36
CA VAL A 14 -4.71 -0.81 -9.00
C VAL A 14 -3.32 -1.36 -8.74
N VAL A 15 -3.20 -2.43 -7.94
CA VAL A 15 -1.91 -3.10 -7.67
C VAL A 15 -1.23 -3.51 -8.98
N LYS A 16 -1.95 -4.19 -9.89
CA LYS A 16 -1.41 -4.57 -11.20
C LYS A 16 -0.96 -3.37 -12.04
N ARG A 17 -1.69 -2.26 -11.98
CA ARG A 17 -1.34 -1.03 -12.73
C ARG A 17 -0.06 -0.41 -12.18
N LEU A 18 0.10 -0.36 -10.85
CA LEU A 18 1.32 0.14 -10.19
C LEU A 18 2.52 -0.75 -10.51
N ASP A 19 2.34 -2.07 -10.49
CA ASP A 19 3.39 -3.04 -10.85
C ASP A 19 3.84 -2.85 -12.30
N ASN A 20 2.89 -2.79 -13.24
CA ASN A 20 3.18 -2.60 -14.67
C ASN A 20 3.83 -1.24 -14.96
N ALA A 21 3.54 -0.22 -14.15
CA ALA A 21 4.14 1.10 -14.25
C ALA A 21 5.52 1.19 -13.59
N GLY A 22 5.96 0.15 -12.86
CA GLY A 22 7.19 0.19 -12.06
C GLY A 22 7.11 1.18 -10.89
N GLN A 23 5.90 1.44 -10.38
CA GLN A 23 5.65 2.39 -9.29
C GLN A 23 5.31 1.70 -7.97
N SER A 24 5.05 0.40 -7.98
CA SER A 24 4.89 -0.39 -6.76
C SER A 24 6.18 -0.44 -5.93
N VAL A 25 6.00 -0.54 -4.62
CA VAL A 25 7.06 -0.79 -3.64
C VAL A 25 6.70 -2.02 -2.80
N ALA A 26 7.63 -2.56 -2.03
CA ALA A 26 7.43 -3.81 -1.29
C ALA A 26 6.36 -3.75 -0.18
N GLY A 27 5.98 -2.55 0.27
CA GLY A 27 4.86 -2.31 1.18
C GLY A 27 4.36 -0.88 1.05
N TYR A 28 3.06 -0.71 0.82
CA TYR A 28 2.41 0.59 0.62
C TYR A 28 0.94 0.57 1.08
N CYS A 29 0.37 1.75 1.28
CA CYS A 29 -1.06 1.92 1.53
C CYS A 29 -1.73 2.61 0.34
N LEU A 30 -3.00 2.26 0.09
CA LEU A 30 -3.82 2.85 -0.96
C LEU A 30 -5.09 3.42 -0.34
N ASP A 31 -5.27 4.72 -0.48
CA ASP A 31 -6.49 5.37 -0.01
C ASP A 31 -7.45 5.53 -1.18
N PHE A 32 -8.69 5.08 -0.98
CA PHE A 32 -9.77 5.20 -1.95
C PHE A 32 -10.80 6.19 -1.47
N GLY A 33 -11.27 7.03 -2.38
CA GLY A 33 -12.28 8.04 -2.10
C GLY A 33 -13.31 8.12 -3.21
N LEU A 34 -14.50 8.64 -2.88
CA LEU A 34 -15.46 9.08 -3.88
C LEU A 34 -15.03 10.46 -4.40
N ILE A 35 -14.88 10.59 -5.70
CA ILE A 35 -14.68 11.90 -6.34
C ILE A 35 -16.03 12.61 -6.54
N ALA A 36 -16.01 13.88 -6.97
CA ALA A 36 -17.20 14.72 -7.10
C ALA A 36 -18.34 14.12 -7.94
N PHE A 37 -18.04 13.15 -8.82
CA PHE A 37 -19.00 12.46 -9.67
C PHE A 37 -19.58 11.17 -9.07
N GLY A 38 -19.23 10.84 -7.82
CA GLY A 38 -19.68 9.62 -7.14
C GLY A 38 -18.96 8.35 -7.60
N GLU A 39 -17.90 8.49 -8.39
CA GLU A 39 -17.00 7.39 -8.76
C GLU A 39 -15.98 7.15 -7.65
N MET A 40 -15.70 5.88 -7.35
CA MET A 40 -14.62 5.51 -6.45
C MET A 40 -13.28 5.49 -7.19
N SER A 41 -12.29 6.17 -6.65
CA SER A 41 -10.96 6.28 -7.25
C SER A 41 -9.87 6.18 -6.20
N LEU A 42 -8.68 5.78 -6.63
CA LEU A 42 -7.46 5.92 -5.82
C LEU A 42 -7.16 7.42 -5.67
N ILE A 43 -7.08 7.91 -4.44
CA ILE A 43 -6.81 9.31 -4.14
C ILE A 43 -5.37 9.54 -3.65
N GLU A 44 -4.78 8.54 -2.99
CA GLU A 44 -3.42 8.60 -2.47
C GLU A 44 -2.78 7.20 -2.46
N MET A 45 -1.48 7.17 -2.72
CA MET A 45 -0.61 6.03 -2.42
C MET A 45 0.48 6.52 -1.46
N ASN A 46 0.55 5.93 -0.27
CA ASN A 46 1.65 6.14 0.67
C ASN A 46 2.70 5.05 0.47
N ASP A 47 3.97 5.42 0.38
CA ASP A 47 5.09 4.53 0.07
C ASP A 47 5.56 3.66 1.26
N GLY A 48 4.67 3.36 2.21
CA GLY A 48 4.90 2.44 3.31
C GLY A 48 5.57 3.06 4.53
N ILE A 49 5.55 4.39 4.66
CA ILE A 49 6.19 5.13 5.75
C ILE A 49 5.13 5.90 6.54
N ALA A 50 5.30 5.92 7.87
CA ALA A 50 4.42 6.63 8.80
C ALA A 50 2.95 6.17 8.75
N LEU A 51 2.72 4.90 8.45
CA LEU A 51 1.39 4.28 8.45
C LEU A 51 0.91 4.04 9.88
N THR A 52 -0.40 4.17 10.09
CA THR A 52 -1.08 3.61 11.26
C THR A 52 -1.48 2.16 10.97
N ASN A 53 -1.85 1.35 11.97
CA ASN A 53 -2.15 -0.07 11.74
C ASN A 53 -3.48 -0.33 10.99
N TYR A 54 -4.36 0.66 10.86
CA TYR A 54 -5.67 0.57 10.16
C TYR A 54 -6.47 -0.72 10.42
N GLY A 55 -6.32 -1.34 11.60
CA GLY A 55 -7.01 -2.57 11.99
C GLY A 55 -6.39 -3.88 11.47
N ILE A 56 -5.22 -3.85 10.79
CA ILE A 56 -4.52 -5.08 10.40
C ILE A 56 -3.85 -5.74 11.62
N SER A 57 -3.60 -7.05 11.54
CA SER A 57 -3.01 -7.78 12.67
C SER A 57 -1.60 -7.23 12.99
N PRO A 58 -1.14 -7.27 14.26
CA PRO A 58 0.21 -6.82 14.60
C PRO A 58 1.31 -7.53 13.80
N ALA A 59 1.12 -8.81 13.45
CA ALA A 59 2.06 -9.57 12.65
C ALA A 59 2.10 -9.07 11.19
N ASP A 60 0.94 -8.83 10.58
CA ASP A 60 0.87 -8.31 9.20
C ASP A 60 1.40 -6.87 9.13
N TYR A 61 1.11 -6.05 10.15
CA TYR A 61 1.64 -4.69 10.26
C TYR A 61 3.17 -4.66 10.36
N LEU A 62 3.75 -5.55 11.18
CA LEU A 62 5.19 -5.72 11.27
C LEU A 62 5.79 -6.18 9.93
N ASN A 63 5.18 -7.19 9.30
CA ASN A 63 5.64 -7.70 8.01
C ASN A 63 5.62 -6.63 6.92
N LEU A 64 4.57 -5.80 6.84
CA LEU A 64 4.50 -4.69 5.88
C LEU A 64 5.70 -3.74 6.02
N HIS A 65 6.02 -3.34 7.24
CA HIS A 65 7.15 -2.44 7.50
C HIS A 65 8.50 -3.11 7.25
N LEU A 66 8.66 -4.38 7.64
CA LEU A 66 9.90 -5.13 7.39
C LEU A 66 10.18 -5.28 5.90
N MET A 67 9.17 -5.60 5.09
CA MET A 67 9.31 -5.73 3.64
C MET A 67 9.75 -4.42 2.99
N ARG A 68 9.10 -3.30 3.36
CA ARG A 68 9.49 -1.98 2.85
C ARG A 68 10.90 -1.60 3.30
N TRP A 69 11.29 -1.94 4.53
CA TRP A 69 12.61 -1.60 5.04
C TRP A 69 13.73 -2.43 4.41
N GLN A 70 13.49 -3.71 4.18
CA GLN A 70 14.40 -4.58 3.44
C GLN A 70 14.63 -4.07 2.01
N GLU A 71 13.58 -3.66 1.31
CA GLU A 71 13.70 -3.08 -0.04
C GLU A 71 14.60 -1.83 -0.06
N LEU A 72 14.42 -0.91 0.89
CA LEU A 72 15.19 0.33 0.99
C LEU A 72 16.67 0.07 1.34
N VAL A 73 16.93 -0.89 2.22
CA VAL A 73 18.28 -1.24 2.66
C VAL A 73 19.05 -2.01 1.58
N VAL A 74 18.40 -2.96 0.90
CA VAL A 74 19.00 -3.72 -0.20
C VAL A 74 19.30 -2.80 -1.38
N SER A 75 18.38 -1.91 -1.74
CA SER A 75 18.62 -0.91 -2.80
C SER A 75 19.73 0.09 -2.44
N ALA A 76 19.96 0.33 -1.15
CA ALA A 76 21.04 1.18 -0.67
C ALA A 76 22.43 0.49 -0.57
N ASN A 77 22.58 -0.77 -1.00
CA ASN A 77 23.82 -1.56 -0.83
C ASN A 77 24.29 -1.68 0.63
N CYS A 78 23.37 -1.57 1.59
CA CYS A 78 23.68 -1.66 3.00
C CYS A 78 23.34 -3.07 3.50
N THR A 79 24.31 -3.86 3.96
CA THR A 79 24.03 -5.19 4.52
C THR A 79 23.43 -5.04 5.91
N VAL A 80 22.15 -5.39 6.08
CA VAL A 80 21.52 -5.52 7.40
C VAL A 80 21.40 -7.00 7.74
N SER A 81 22.15 -7.42 8.77
CA SER A 81 21.96 -8.71 9.43
C SER A 81 20.98 -8.51 10.58
N ILE A 82 19.85 -9.22 10.52
CA ILE A 82 18.83 -9.27 11.59
C ILE A 82 19.01 -10.59 12.34
#